data_AF-A0AAN8Y2I3-F1
#
_entry.id   AF-A0AAN8Y2I3-F1
#
_cell.length_a   1.000
_cell.length_b   1.000
_cell.length_c   1.000
_cell.angle_alpha   90.00
_cell.angle_beta   90.00
_cell.angle_gamma   90.00
#
_symmetry.space_group_name_H-M   'P 1'
#
loop_
_entity.id
_entity.type
_entity.pdbx_description
1 polymer ?
#
loop_
_entity_poly.entity_id
_entity_poly.type
_entity_poly.pdbx_seq_one_letter_code
_entity_poly.pdbx_strand_id
1 'polypeptide(L)'
;MDIDLTPKLAKQVYGGDGGSYHAWCPNELPMLKEGNIGAGKLALTKNGFALPRYSDSAKVAYVLQGSGVAGIVLPEKDEKVVAIKKGDSIALPFGVVTWWYNKEDPELVVLFLGDTKTAHKAGSFTDMYLTGSNGIFTGFSTEFVSRAWDVEESVAKTLVSSQTAKGIVKLDAGFQMPEPKQANRDGMVLNCEEAPLDVDIKGGGRVVVLNTKNLPLVGQVGTGADLVRLNGSAMCSPGFSCDSALQVTYIVRGSGRVQVVGPDGKRILETHLKPGNLFIVPRFCVVSKIADPDGMDWFSIITTPNPKFTNLAGKVSPWKSLSPQVLQASFKVAPEVEKHFSSKRTAEENNPPENREEKLGTEKLEKVMAALRCLECDYPLIDSDFRNFCASHNIISVEDFLLHDLYVLVISTEQHHNSERLKEGITQVLTIINKQHQPWVDGQELLDDALQNKRFLPTGCRSIDTFLHGGLREGYLTELIGTSSSGKTQICLQAASAVAKSWGKIVFLDSGNSFSPKRVAQIVTQTSDLSAYEIEYAFSNSVTYAALHIYREVVFDQDMHATNFVYVTEDVLCILSFVHMNNMAAEIIMQYPTFQCHILFLRWTRPFNK
;
A
#
# COMPACT_ATOMS: atom_id res chain seq x y z
N MET A 1 19.37 15.45 -12.81
CA MET A 1 18.58 14.31 -13.34
C MET A 1 18.39 14.60 -14.82
N ASP A 2 19.11 13.89 -15.69
CA ASP A 2 19.07 14.10 -17.15
C ASP A 2 18.08 13.15 -17.82
N ILE A 3 16.88 13.02 -17.24
CA ILE A 3 15.84 12.13 -17.76
C ILE A 3 14.89 12.95 -18.63
N ASP A 4 14.65 12.49 -19.86
CA ASP A 4 13.67 13.11 -20.75
C ASP A 4 12.25 12.93 -20.18
N LEU A 5 11.66 14.05 -19.72
CA LEU A 5 10.29 14.12 -19.23
C LEU A 5 9.28 14.53 -20.32
N THR A 6 9.71 14.62 -21.58
CA THR A 6 8.86 15.06 -22.69
C THR A 6 7.65 14.12 -22.84
N PRO A 7 6.41 14.65 -22.84
CA PRO A 7 5.21 13.85 -22.98
C PRO A 7 5.20 13.05 -24.29
N LYS A 8 4.71 11.81 -24.24
CA LYS A 8 4.61 10.93 -25.42
C LYS A 8 3.16 10.48 -25.66
N LEU A 9 2.89 10.03 -26.88
CA LEU A 9 1.66 9.35 -27.26
C LEU A 9 1.86 7.82 -27.22
N ALA A 10 0.78 7.09 -26.95
CA ALA A 10 0.79 5.63 -27.07
C ALA A 10 0.92 5.22 -28.54
N LYS A 11 1.54 4.06 -28.78
CA LYS A 11 1.62 3.43 -30.10
C LYS A 11 0.85 2.12 -30.11
N GLN A 12 0.25 1.80 -31.25
CA GLN A 12 -0.42 0.51 -31.42
C GLN A 12 0.59 -0.62 -31.31
N VAL A 13 0.30 -1.58 -30.43
CA VAL A 13 1.12 -2.79 -30.23
C VAL A 13 0.55 -3.94 -31.07
N TYR A 14 -0.77 -4.09 -31.08
CA TYR A 14 -1.49 -5.05 -31.90
C TYR A 14 -2.96 -4.62 -32.08
N GLY A 15 -3.66 -5.18 -33.07
CA GLY A 15 -5.07 -4.92 -33.31
C GLY A 15 -5.60 -5.58 -34.59
N GLY A 16 -6.89 -5.40 -34.84
CA GLY A 16 -7.63 -5.88 -36.02
C GLY A 16 -9.04 -5.31 -36.03
N ASP A 17 -9.98 -5.96 -36.72
CA ASP A 17 -11.34 -5.43 -36.94
C ASP A 17 -12.17 -5.25 -35.65
N GLY A 18 -11.84 -6.00 -34.60
CA GLY A 18 -12.44 -5.89 -33.27
C GLY A 18 -11.94 -4.72 -32.43
N GLY A 19 -10.81 -4.12 -32.80
CA GLY A 19 -10.17 -3.08 -32.01
C GLY A 19 -8.65 -3.20 -31.94
N SER A 20 -8.04 -2.42 -31.06
CA SER A 20 -6.60 -2.31 -30.93
C SER A 20 -6.14 -2.09 -29.49
N TYR A 21 -4.92 -2.51 -29.20
CA TYR A 21 -4.23 -2.21 -27.95
C TYR A 21 -3.02 -1.34 -28.23
N HIS A 22 -2.87 -0.27 -27.45
CA HIS A 22 -1.80 0.70 -27.54
C HIS A 22 -1.03 0.75 -26.22
N ALA A 23 0.25 1.03 -26.26
CA ALA A 23 1.08 1.19 -25.07
C ALA A 23 2.10 2.32 -25.24
N TRP A 24 2.55 2.87 -24.12
CA TRP A 24 3.70 3.77 -24.13
C TRP A 24 5.00 2.95 -24.01
N CYS A 25 5.98 3.30 -24.83
CA CYS A 25 7.24 2.57 -24.89
C CYS A 25 8.21 3.09 -23.82
N PRO A 26 8.73 2.24 -22.91
CA PRO A 26 9.69 2.68 -21.89
C PRO A 26 11.03 3.15 -22.47
N ASN A 27 11.36 2.80 -23.71
CA ASN A 27 12.56 3.34 -24.39
C ASN A 27 12.35 4.77 -24.89
N GLU A 28 11.10 5.20 -25.09
CA GLU A 28 10.76 6.56 -25.56
C GLU A 28 10.36 7.46 -24.39
N LEU A 29 9.78 6.90 -23.33
CA LEU A 29 9.46 7.59 -22.08
C LEU A 29 10.18 6.87 -20.91
N PRO A 30 11.47 7.16 -20.66
CA PRO A 30 12.30 6.43 -19.70
C PRO A 30 11.75 6.37 -18.28
N MET A 31 11.00 7.40 -17.88
CA MET A 31 10.33 7.44 -16.57
C MET A 31 9.36 6.27 -16.34
N LEU A 32 8.85 5.61 -17.38
CA LEU A 32 8.07 4.38 -17.21
C LEU A 32 8.91 3.31 -16.53
N LYS A 33 10.14 3.12 -17.00
CA LYS A 33 11.06 2.11 -16.44
C LYS A 33 11.58 2.54 -15.07
N GLU A 34 12.02 3.79 -14.93
CA GLU A 34 12.56 4.27 -13.65
C GLU A 34 11.51 4.33 -12.54
N GLY A 35 10.29 4.74 -12.90
CA GLY A 35 9.18 4.83 -11.98
C GLY A 35 8.45 3.52 -11.73
N ASN A 36 8.83 2.43 -12.42
CA ASN A 36 8.08 1.18 -12.47
C ASN A 36 6.60 1.41 -12.83
N ILE A 37 6.32 2.22 -13.84
CA ILE A 37 4.95 2.53 -14.27
C ILE A 37 4.65 1.86 -15.61
N GLY A 38 3.57 1.10 -15.64
CA GLY A 38 2.96 0.62 -16.88
C GLY A 38 1.84 1.54 -17.34
N ALA A 39 1.74 1.75 -18.66
CA ALA A 39 0.65 2.49 -19.28
C ALA A 39 0.20 1.84 -20.58
N GLY A 40 -1.11 1.63 -20.73
CA GLY A 40 -1.72 1.02 -21.90
C GLY A 40 -3.10 1.57 -22.20
N LYS A 41 -3.60 1.35 -23.41
CA LYS A 41 -4.92 1.79 -23.85
C LYS A 41 -5.56 0.72 -24.71
N LEU A 42 -6.75 0.27 -24.33
CA LEU A 42 -7.59 -0.62 -25.12
C LEU A 42 -8.63 0.22 -25.87
N ALA A 43 -8.81 -0.06 -27.16
CA ALA A 43 -9.80 0.56 -28.01
C ALA A 43 -10.60 -0.55 -28.71
N LEU A 44 -11.90 -0.64 -28.46
CA LEU A 44 -12.78 -1.68 -29.01
C LEU A 44 -13.85 -1.05 -29.89
N THR A 45 -13.86 -1.43 -31.16
CA THR A 45 -14.93 -1.03 -32.09
C THR A 45 -16.23 -1.73 -31.69
N LYS A 46 -17.36 -1.34 -32.28
CA LYS A 46 -18.65 -2.02 -32.04
C LYS A 46 -18.53 -3.54 -32.25
N ASN A 47 -19.06 -4.35 -31.34
CA ASN A 47 -18.90 -5.81 -31.27
C ASN A 47 -17.44 -6.28 -31.07
N GLY A 48 -16.54 -5.38 -30.68
CA GLY A 48 -15.16 -5.70 -30.32
C GLY A 48 -15.10 -6.38 -28.96
N PHE A 49 -14.32 -7.46 -28.86
CA PHE A 49 -14.15 -8.25 -27.65
C PHE A 49 -12.66 -8.47 -27.35
N ALA A 50 -12.19 -7.93 -26.23
CA ALA A 50 -10.89 -8.28 -25.67
C ALA A 50 -11.01 -9.58 -24.90
N LEU A 51 -10.30 -10.60 -25.38
CA LEU A 51 -10.31 -11.96 -24.83
C LEU A 51 -9.86 -11.98 -23.36
N PRO A 52 -10.33 -12.95 -22.56
CA PRO A 52 -9.93 -13.10 -21.16
C PRO A 52 -8.41 -13.18 -20.98
N ARG A 53 -7.90 -12.33 -20.11
CA ARG A 53 -6.47 -12.23 -19.79
C ARG A 53 -6.26 -11.81 -18.35
N TYR A 54 -5.14 -12.23 -17.77
CA TYR A 54 -4.62 -11.67 -16.52
C TYR A 54 -3.33 -10.92 -16.77
N SER A 55 -2.90 -10.11 -15.79
CA SER A 55 -1.70 -9.29 -15.93
C SER A 55 -0.78 -9.42 -14.74
N ASP A 56 0.52 -9.25 -15.01
CA ASP A 56 1.61 -9.21 -14.04
C ASP A 56 1.68 -7.90 -13.22
N SER A 57 0.63 -7.07 -13.27
CA SER A 57 0.67 -5.71 -12.75
C SER A 57 -0.70 -5.30 -12.20
N ALA A 58 -0.69 -4.73 -11.00
CA ALA A 58 -1.87 -4.05 -10.46
C ALA A 58 -2.04 -2.69 -11.15
N LYS A 59 -3.27 -2.33 -11.49
CA LYS A 59 -3.55 -1.13 -12.30
C LYS A 59 -4.93 -0.54 -12.02
N VAL A 60 -5.10 0.72 -12.39
CA VAL A 60 -6.40 1.40 -12.47
C VAL A 60 -6.78 1.51 -13.94
N ALA A 61 -7.98 1.06 -14.27
CA ALA A 61 -8.61 1.27 -15.56
C ALA A 61 -9.51 2.51 -15.50
N TYR A 62 -9.44 3.39 -16.50
CA TYR A 62 -10.31 4.55 -16.66
C TYR A 62 -10.94 4.58 -18.05
N VAL A 63 -12.26 4.65 -18.14
CA VAL A 63 -12.98 4.69 -19.42
C VAL A 63 -12.94 6.11 -19.99
N LEU A 64 -12.15 6.30 -21.03
CA LEU A 64 -11.96 7.57 -21.74
C LEU A 64 -13.15 7.93 -22.64
N GLN A 65 -13.75 6.92 -23.27
CA GLN A 65 -14.81 7.08 -24.27
C GLN A 65 -15.72 5.86 -24.32
N GLY A 66 -16.99 6.08 -24.65
CA GLY A 66 -17.96 5.03 -24.97
C GLY A 66 -18.54 4.33 -23.74
N SER A 67 -19.22 3.24 -24.01
CA SER A 67 -19.86 2.33 -23.05
C SER A 67 -19.55 0.88 -23.43
N GLY A 68 -19.69 -0.02 -22.49
CA GLY A 68 -19.48 -1.44 -22.74
C GLY A 68 -19.72 -2.31 -21.52
N VAL A 69 -19.18 -3.52 -21.59
CA VAL A 69 -19.29 -4.53 -20.54
C VAL A 69 -17.90 -5.06 -20.22
N ALA A 70 -17.58 -5.21 -18.93
CA ALA A 70 -16.37 -5.87 -18.49
C ALA A 70 -16.72 -7.04 -17.58
N GLY A 71 -16.06 -8.17 -17.79
CA GLY A 71 -16.04 -9.26 -16.83
C GLY A 71 -14.75 -9.21 -16.03
N ILE A 72 -14.87 -9.34 -14.71
CA ILE A 72 -13.78 -9.23 -13.76
C ILE A 72 -13.84 -10.45 -12.84
N VAL A 73 -12.79 -11.26 -12.85
CA VAL A 73 -12.62 -12.42 -11.97
C VAL A 73 -11.44 -12.14 -11.05
N LEU A 74 -11.74 -11.78 -9.81
CA LEU A 74 -10.73 -11.65 -8.76
C LEU A 74 -10.27 -13.05 -8.31
N PRO A 75 -9.05 -13.20 -7.79
CA PRO A 75 -8.59 -14.49 -7.25
C PRO A 75 -9.62 -15.08 -6.27
N GLU A 76 -9.95 -16.36 -6.46
CA GLU A 76 -10.88 -17.13 -5.61
C GLU A 76 -12.32 -16.57 -5.52
N LYS A 77 -12.76 -15.80 -6.52
CA LYS A 77 -14.12 -15.23 -6.57
C LYS A 77 -14.82 -15.54 -7.88
N ASP A 78 -16.14 -15.50 -7.81
CA ASP A 78 -17.01 -15.56 -8.99
C ASP A 78 -16.78 -14.36 -9.91
N GLU A 79 -17.11 -14.56 -11.18
CA GLU A 79 -17.11 -13.51 -12.18
C GLU A 79 -18.10 -12.39 -11.83
N LYS A 80 -17.60 -11.16 -11.86
CA LYS A 80 -18.41 -9.94 -11.83
C LYS A 80 -18.49 -9.33 -13.21
N VAL A 81 -19.68 -9.42 -13.81
CA VAL A 81 -20.01 -8.73 -15.07
C VAL A 81 -20.60 -7.36 -14.76
N VAL A 82 -19.92 -6.30 -15.21
CA VAL A 82 -20.27 -4.90 -14.94
C VAL A 82 -20.47 -4.12 -16.23
N ALA A 83 -21.51 -3.29 -16.28
CA ALA A 83 -21.64 -2.27 -17.30
C ALA A 83 -20.60 -1.19 -17.00
N ILE A 84 -20.00 -0.61 -18.03
CA ILE A 84 -19.03 0.48 -17.92
C ILE A 84 -19.35 1.59 -18.91
N LYS A 85 -19.06 2.83 -18.55
CA LYS A 85 -19.24 4.02 -19.38
C LYS A 85 -18.12 5.02 -19.14
N LYS A 86 -17.99 5.99 -20.04
CA LYS A 86 -17.06 7.11 -19.90
C LYS A 86 -17.06 7.69 -18.47
N GLY A 87 -15.87 7.94 -17.95
CA GLY A 87 -15.65 8.43 -16.59
C GLY A 87 -15.57 7.33 -15.53
N ASP A 88 -15.97 6.09 -15.85
CA ASP A 88 -15.83 4.97 -14.91
C ASP A 88 -14.35 4.62 -14.70
N SER A 89 -14.00 4.43 -13.43
CA SER A 89 -12.73 3.90 -12.97
C SER A 89 -12.90 2.58 -12.25
N ILE A 90 -11.96 1.66 -12.47
CA ILE A 90 -11.94 0.31 -11.89
C ILE A 90 -10.54 0.02 -11.37
N ALA A 91 -10.43 -0.38 -10.11
CA ALA A 91 -9.19 -0.85 -9.52
C ALA A 91 -9.03 -2.36 -9.81
N LEU A 92 -7.93 -2.73 -10.47
CA LEU A 92 -7.63 -4.08 -10.96
C LEU A 92 -6.39 -4.61 -10.22
N PRO A 93 -6.57 -5.43 -9.16
CA PRO A 93 -5.46 -6.00 -8.41
C PRO A 93 -4.57 -6.93 -9.25
N PHE A 94 -3.37 -7.23 -8.75
CA PHE A 94 -2.46 -8.17 -9.39
C PHE A 94 -3.13 -9.54 -9.64
N GLY A 95 -2.90 -10.13 -10.81
CA GLY A 95 -3.43 -11.46 -11.15
C GLY A 95 -4.92 -11.52 -11.49
N VAL A 96 -5.65 -10.40 -11.47
CA VAL A 96 -7.07 -10.36 -11.86
C VAL A 96 -7.24 -10.77 -13.34
N VAL A 97 -8.22 -11.63 -13.62
CA VAL A 97 -8.61 -11.94 -15.00
C VAL A 97 -9.70 -10.96 -15.43
N THR A 98 -9.53 -10.36 -16.61
CA THR A 98 -10.53 -9.47 -17.20
C THR A 98 -10.79 -9.79 -18.66
N TRP A 99 -12.02 -9.51 -19.10
CA TRP A 99 -12.39 -9.38 -20.51
C TRP A 99 -13.25 -8.13 -20.70
N TRP A 100 -13.27 -7.60 -21.92
CA TRP A 100 -13.93 -6.32 -22.23
C TRP A 100 -14.69 -6.43 -23.54
N TYR A 101 -15.90 -5.90 -23.58
CA TYR A 101 -16.77 -5.98 -24.74
C TYR A 101 -17.41 -4.63 -25.02
N ASN A 102 -17.38 -4.22 -26.28
CA ASN A 102 -18.14 -3.08 -26.76
C ASN A 102 -19.35 -3.55 -27.57
N LYS A 103 -20.57 -3.25 -27.09
CA LYS A 103 -21.82 -3.65 -27.75
C LYS A 103 -22.28 -2.67 -28.82
N GLU A 104 -21.84 -1.40 -28.75
CA GLU A 104 -22.43 -0.30 -29.50
C GLU A 104 -21.40 0.70 -30.02
N ASP A 105 -21.85 1.67 -30.82
CA ASP A 105 -21.04 2.83 -31.16
C ASP A 105 -21.28 3.92 -30.10
N PRO A 106 -20.29 4.78 -29.79
CA PRO A 106 -18.96 4.88 -30.39
C PRO A 106 -17.97 3.82 -29.86
N GLU A 107 -16.72 3.86 -30.34
CA GLU A 107 -15.63 3.02 -29.82
C GLU A 107 -15.47 3.16 -28.30
N LEU A 108 -15.34 2.02 -27.60
CA LEU A 108 -14.99 1.95 -26.18
C LEU A 108 -13.48 2.10 -26.04
N VAL A 109 -13.04 3.13 -25.31
CA VAL A 109 -11.61 3.39 -25.06
C VAL A 109 -11.33 3.37 -23.57
N VAL A 110 -10.45 2.47 -23.13
CA VAL A 110 -10.07 2.27 -21.72
C VAL A 110 -8.58 2.50 -21.55
N LEU A 111 -8.22 3.45 -20.69
CA LEU A 111 -6.86 3.71 -20.24
C LEU A 111 -6.50 2.80 -19.08
N PHE A 112 -5.29 2.24 -19.07
CA PHE A 112 -4.74 1.49 -17.95
C PHE A 112 -3.46 2.17 -17.49
N LEU A 113 -3.38 2.52 -16.22
CA LEU A 113 -2.17 3.02 -15.56
C LEU A 113 -1.91 2.20 -14.30
N GLY A 114 -0.68 1.79 -14.03
CA GLY A 114 -0.41 0.90 -12.90
C GLY A 114 1.05 0.69 -12.58
N ASP A 115 1.28 -0.04 -11.49
CA ASP A 115 2.61 -0.37 -10.99
C ASP A 115 3.14 -1.64 -11.68
N THR A 116 4.41 -1.59 -12.08
CA THR A 116 5.16 -2.68 -12.74
C THR A 116 6.39 -3.10 -11.93
N LYS A 117 6.49 -2.73 -10.65
CA LYS A 117 7.61 -3.07 -9.76
C LYS A 117 7.80 -4.58 -9.62
N THR A 118 6.71 -5.33 -9.68
CA THR A 118 6.69 -6.81 -9.66
C THR A 118 6.46 -7.42 -11.03
N ALA A 119 6.40 -6.61 -12.09
CA ALA A 119 6.13 -7.09 -13.45
C ALA A 119 7.37 -7.78 -14.05
N HIS A 120 7.15 -8.59 -15.09
CA HIS A 120 8.25 -9.20 -15.84
C HIS A 120 9.13 -8.16 -16.55
N LYS A 121 8.57 -6.99 -16.87
CA LYS A 121 9.25 -5.90 -17.56
C LYS A 121 8.97 -4.58 -16.86
N ALA A 122 9.99 -4.01 -16.22
CA ALA A 122 9.88 -2.67 -15.63
C ALA A 122 9.44 -1.65 -16.69
N GLY A 123 8.37 -0.90 -16.38
CA GLY A 123 7.80 0.11 -17.25
C GLY A 123 6.84 -0.41 -18.34
N SER A 124 6.42 -1.67 -18.27
CA SER A 124 5.48 -2.25 -19.24
C SER A 124 4.63 -3.36 -18.63
N PHE A 125 3.35 -3.38 -18.96
CA PHE A 125 2.49 -4.50 -18.60
C PHE A 125 2.83 -5.73 -19.44
N THR A 126 2.85 -6.90 -18.80
CA THR A 126 2.75 -8.18 -19.48
C THR A 126 1.35 -8.72 -19.25
N ASP A 127 0.60 -8.87 -20.35
CA ASP A 127 -0.73 -9.47 -20.33
C ASP A 127 -0.63 -10.92 -20.81
N MET A 128 -1.15 -11.84 -20.01
CA MET A 128 -1.16 -13.27 -20.25
C MET A 128 -2.57 -13.70 -20.65
N TYR A 129 -2.72 -14.20 -21.87
CA TYR A 129 -4.02 -14.52 -22.45
C TYR A 129 -4.40 -15.95 -22.13
N LEU A 130 -5.66 -16.18 -21.81
CA LEU A 130 -6.16 -17.53 -21.55
C LEU A 130 -6.50 -18.27 -22.86
N THR A 131 -6.88 -17.52 -23.90
CA THR A 131 -7.29 -18.05 -25.20
C THR A 131 -6.68 -17.23 -26.35
N GLY A 132 -6.90 -17.68 -27.59
CA GLY A 132 -6.34 -17.06 -28.79
C GLY A 132 -4.99 -17.67 -29.20
N SER A 133 -4.40 -17.15 -30.28
CA SER A 133 -3.14 -17.68 -30.82
C SER A 133 -1.95 -17.57 -29.86
N ASN A 134 -2.02 -16.66 -28.89
CA ASN A 134 -1.04 -16.50 -27.81
C ASN A 134 -1.60 -16.89 -26.43
N GLY A 135 -2.66 -17.71 -26.39
CA GLY A 135 -3.22 -18.23 -25.15
C GLY A 135 -2.28 -19.20 -24.45
N ILE A 136 -2.24 -19.20 -23.12
CA ILE A 136 -1.31 -20.06 -22.35
C ILE A 136 -1.46 -21.54 -22.69
N PHE A 137 -2.70 -22.00 -22.88
CA PHE A 137 -2.98 -23.40 -23.14
C PHE A 137 -2.54 -23.86 -24.54
N THR A 138 -2.20 -22.94 -25.45
CA THR A 138 -1.60 -23.31 -26.74
C THR A 138 -0.14 -23.74 -26.61
N GLY A 139 0.51 -23.40 -25.50
CA GLY A 139 1.89 -23.81 -25.20
C GLY A 139 2.02 -25.21 -24.60
N PHE A 140 0.93 -25.79 -24.09
CA PHE A 140 0.90 -27.15 -23.55
C PHE A 140 0.57 -28.17 -24.64
N SER A 141 1.02 -29.42 -24.49
CA SER A 141 0.55 -30.49 -25.35
C SER A 141 -0.93 -30.76 -25.10
N THR A 142 -1.65 -31.20 -26.12
CA THR A 142 -3.08 -31.51 -26.01
C THR A 142 -3.37 -32.55 -24.92
N GLU A 143 -2.48 -33.51 -24.72
CA GLU A 143 -2.55 -34.50 -23.63
C GLU A 143 -2.54 -33.85 -22.23
N PHE A 144 -1.73 -32.82 -22.01
CA PHE A 144 -1.70 -32.11 -20.73
C PHE A 144 -2.98 -31.30 -20.52
N VAL A 145 -3.46 -30.63 -21.58
CA VAL A 145 -4.69 -29.84 -21.53
C VAL A 145 -5.90 -30.74 -21.29
N SER A 146 -5.99 -31.87 -21.99
CA SER A 146 -7.10 -32.82 -21.88
C SER A 146 -7.21 -33.39 -20.47
N ARG A 147 -6.08 -33.77 -19.86
CA ARG A 147 -6.04 -34.22 -18.47
C ARG A 147 -6.35 -33.12 -17.47
N ALA A 148 -5.84 -31.90 -17.69
CA ALA A 148 -6.06 -30.78 -16.77
C ALA A 148 -7.53 -30.32 -16.73
N TRP A 149 -8.23 -30.41 -17.86
CA TRP A 149 -9.64 -30.01 -17.97
C TRP A 149 -10.63 -31.17 -17.90
N ASP A 150 -10.13 -32.41 -17.78
CA ASP A 150 -10.95 -33.63 -17.78
C ASP A 150 -11.88 -33.74 -18.99
N VAL A 151 -11.31 -33.57 -20.19
CA VAL A 151 -12.03 -33.65 -21.47
C VAL A 151 -11.30 -34.56 -22.47
N GLU A 152 -12.00 -35.01 -23.51
CA GLU A 152 -11.35 -35.74 -24.61
C GLU A 152 -10.28 -34.89 -25.30
N GLU A 153 -9.21 -35.52 -25.77
CA GLU A 153 -8.10 -34.84 -26.45
C GLU A 153 -8.56 -34.11 -27.72
N SER A 154 -9.55 -34.65 -28.43
CA SER A 154 -10.19 -34.02 -29.60
C SER A 154 -10.88 -32.69 -29.24
N VAL A 155 -11.53 -32.63 -28.08
CA VAL A 155 -12.21 -31.45 -27.54
C VAL A 155 -11.18 -30.43 -27.07
N ALA A 156 -10.17 -30.86 -26.29
CA ALA A 156 -9.07 -30.00 -25.86
C ALA A 156 -8.37 -29.35 -27.06
N LYS A 157 -8.06 -30.13 -28.10
CA LYS A 157 -7.45 -29.63 -29.34
C LYS A 157 -8.31 -28.55 -29.98
N THR A 158 -9.60 -28.77 -30.09
CA THR A 158 -10.54 -27.79 -30.64
C THR A 158 -10.52 -26.50 -29.83
N LEU A 159 -10.68 -26.58 -28.51
CA LEU A 159 -10.75 -25.42 -27.62
C LEU A 159 -9.50 -24.53 -27.69
N VAL A 160 -8.30 -25.12 -27.73
CA VAL A 160 -7.05 -24.34 -27.77
C VAL A 160 -6.68 -23.84 -29.17
N SER A 161 -7.25 -24.40 -30.24
CA SER A 161 -6.84 -24.06 -31.62
C SER A 161 -7.88 -23.27 -32.43
N SER A 162 -9.15 -23.27 -32.03
CA SER A 162 -10.22 -22.61 -32.81
C SER A 162 -10.10 -21.08 -32.88
N GLN A 163 -9.62 -20.41 -31.83
CA GLN A 163 -9.46 -18.95 -31.84
C GLN A 163 -8.05 -18.59 -32.28
N THR A 164 -7.90 -18.08 -33.50
CA THR A 164 -6.58 -17.76 -34.10
C THR A 164 -6.17 -16.30 -33.90
N ALA A 165 -7.09 -15.43 -33.49
CA ALA A 165 -6.76 -14.03 -33.24
C ALA A 165 -5.91 -13.84 -31.98
N LYS A 166 -5.22 -12.70 -31.91
CA LYS A 166 -4.37 -12.30 -30.78
C LYS A 166 -5.10 -11.28 -29.91
N GLY A 167 -5.63 -11.73 -28.78
CA GLY A 167 -6.11 -10.90 -27.69
C GLY A 167 -7.38 -10.05 -27.91
N ILE A 168 -7.68 -9.59 -29.13
CA ILE A 168 -8.90 -8.84 -29.47
C ILE A 168 -9.53 -9.45 -30.73
N VAL A 169 -10.84 -9.64 -30.70
CA VAL A 169 -11.65 -10.21 -31.80
C VAL A 169 -12.86 -9.36 -32.11
N LYS A 170 -13.41 -9.54 -33.31
CA LYS A 170 -14.73 -9.04 -33.69
C LYS A 170 -15.73 -10.17 -33.49
N LEU A 171 -16.81 -9.92 -32.76
CA LEU A 171 -17.92 -10.87 -32.63
C LEU A 171 -18.96 -10.62 -33.72
N ASP A 172 -19.64 -11.69 -34.13
CA ASP A 172 -20.74 -11.62 -35.08
C ASP A 172 -21.90 -10.77 -34.53
N ALA A 173 -22.59 -10.10 -35.45
CA ALA A 173 -23.78 -9.33 -35.10
C ALA A 173 -24.85 -10.26 -34.53
N GLY A 174 -25.11 -10.16 -33.21
CA GLY A 174 -26.10 -10.98 -32.50
C GLY A 174 -25.52 -11.96 -31.49
N PHE A 175 -24.20 -12.10 -31.39
CA PHE A 175 -23.56 -12.89 -30.33
C PHE A 175 -23.97 -12.37 -28.95
N GLN A 176 -24.48 -13.25 -28.09
CA GLN A 176 -24.96 -12.89 -26.76
C GLN A 176 -23.83 -13.00 -25.74
N MET A 177 -23.39 -11.85 -25.24
CA MET A 177 -22.47 -11.75 -24.11
C MET A 177 -23.25 -11.74 -22.78
N PRO A 178 -22.64 -12.13 -21.65
CA PRO A 178 -23.26 -12.02 -20.34
C PRO A 178 -23.76 -10.61 -20.06
N GLU A 179 -25.00 -10.49 -19.59
CA GLU A 179 -25.61 -9.19 -19.27
C GLU A 179 -25.12 -8.69 -17.89
N PRO A 180 -24.74 -7.40 -17.78
CA PRO A 180 -24.21 -6.84 -16.55
C PRO A 180 -25.27 -6.71 -15.45
N LYS A 181 -24.85 -6.86 -14.19
CA LYS A 181 -25.71 -6.67 -13.02
C LYS A 181 -25.34 -5.40 -12.29
N GLN A 182 -26.33 -4.57 -11.93
CA GLN A 182 -26.08 -3.31 -11.22
C GLN A 182 -25.35 -3.55 -9.88
N ALA A 183 -25.74 -4.56 -9.12
CA ALA A 183 -25.10 -4.93 -7.85
C ALA A 183 -23.61 -5.30 -7.99
N ASN A 184 -23.16 -5.69 -9.19
CA ASN A 184 -21.74 -5.98 -9.42
C ASN A 184 -20.89 -4.70 -9.50
N ARG A 185 -21.50 -3.52 -9.74
CA ARG A 185 -20.79 -2.24 -9.77
C ARG A 185 -20.38 -1.77 -8.37
N ASP A 186 -21.15 -2.12 -7.35
CA ASP A 186 -20.94 -1.63 -5.98
C ASP A 186 -19.55 -2.06 -5.44
N GLY A 187 -18.75 -1.07 -5.06
CA GLY A 187 -17.37 -1.25 -4.60
C GLY A 187 -16.37 -1.68 -5.69
N MET A 188 -16.80 -1.79 -6.94
CA MET A 188 -15.97 -2.20 -8.09
C MET A 188 -15.74 -1.05 -9.09
N VAL A 189 -16.74 -0.19 -9.28
CA VAL A 189 -16.71 0.89 -10.27
C VAL A 189 -17.07 2.21 -9.63
N LEU A 190 -16.24 3.24 -9.84
CA LEU A 190 -16.53 4.62 -9.46
C LEU A 190 -16.52 5.51 -10.71
N ASN A 191 -17.59 6.25 -10.98
CA ASN A 191 -17.57 7.23 -12.07
C ASN A 191 -16.97 8.55 -11.59
N CYS A 192 -15.78 8.91 -12.07
CA CYS A 192 -15.04 10.10 -11.66
C CYS A 192 -15.66 11.41 -12.18
N GLU A 193 -16.44 11.35 -13.26
CA GLU A 193 -17.12 12.54 -13.78
C GLU A 193 -18.38 12.89 -12.98
N GLU A 194 -18.99 11.89 -12.32
CA GLU A 194 -20.25 11.95 -11.57
C GLU A 194 -20.07 11.90 -10.04
N ALA A 195 -18.92 11.46 -9.54
CA ALA A 195 -18.64 11.34 -8.11
C ALA A 195 -18.64 12.72 -7.40
N PRO A 196 -18.89 12.74 -6.07
CA PRO A 196 -18.73 13.94 -5.26
C PRO A 196 -17.32 14.53 -5.44
N LEU A 197 -17.26 15.86 -5.57
CA LEU A 197 -16.01 16.58 -5.77
C LEU A 197 -15.26 16.72 -4.44
N ASP A 198 -13.97 16.36 -4.44
CA ASP A 198 -13.06 16.63 -3.32
C ASP A 198 -12.60 18.09 -3.30
N VAL A 199 -12.50 18.71 -4.48
CA VAL A 199 -12.20 20.13 -4.65
C VAL A 199 -13.12 20.72 -5.71
N ASP A 200 -13.74 21.86 -5.42
CA ASP A 200 -14.52 22.65 -6.38
C ASP A 200 -14.23 24.13 -6.19
N ILE A 201 -13.36 24.69 -7.06
CA ILE A 201 -13.02 26.11 -7.06
C ILE A 201 -13.75 26.76 -8.24
N LYS A 202 -14.72 27.64 -7.94
CA LYS A 202 -15.48 28.38 -8.95
C LYS A 202 -14.54 29.15 -9.89
N GLY A 203 -14.64 28.90 -11.20
CA GLY A 203 -13.77 29.50 -12.22
C GLY A 203 -12.34 28.96 -12.23
N GLY A 204 -11.94 28.12 -11.27
CA GLY A 204 -10.63 27.46 -11.21
C GLY A 204 -10.68 26.04 -11.77
N GLY A 205 -11.07 25.07 -10.94
CA GLY A 205 -11.12 23.68 -11.36
C GLY A 205 -11.78 22.77 -10.33
N ARG A 206 -12.00 21.52 -10.77
CA ARG A 206 -12.68 20.47 -10.01
C ARG A 206 -11.79 19.24 -9.92
N VAL A 207 -11.77 18.59 -8.76
CA VAL A 207 -10.98 17.38 -8.50
C VAL A 207 -11.87 16.30 -7.91
N VAL A 208 -11.71 15.08 -8.40
CA VAL A 208 -12.19 13.85 -7.75
C VAL A 208 -10.98 12.95 -7.52
N VAL A 209 -10.82 12.45 -6.29
CA VAL A 209 -9.74 11.57 -5.86
C VAL A 209 -10.29 10.17 -5.65
N LEU A 210 -9.65 9.18 -6.24
CA LEU A 210 -9.88 7.76 -6.02
C LEU A 210 -8.99 7.27 -4.89
N ASN A 211 -9.62 6.76 -3.85
CA ASN A 211 -8.95 6.26 -2.66
C ASN A 211 -9.72 5.08 -2.06
N THR A 212 -9.24 4.54 -0.95
CA THR A 212 -9.84 3.37 -0.31
C THR A 212 -11.25 3.60 0.25
N LYS A 213 -11.70 4.86 0.40
CA LYS A 213 -13.04 5.18 0.92
C LYS A 213 -14.12 5.03 -0.15
N ASN A 214 -13.85 5.47 -1.38
CA ASN A 214 -14.84 5.46 -2.47
C ASN A 214 -14.65 4.28 -3.43
N LEU A 215 -13.47 3.66 -3.46
CA LEU A 215 -13.21 2.44 -4.22
C LEU A 215 -12.26 1.51 -3.43
N PRO A 216 -12.80 0.62 -2.56
CA PRO A 216 -12.00 -0.18 -1.61
C PRO A 216 -10.86 -0.99 -2.23
N LEU A 217 -11.05 -1.49 -3.47
CA LEU A 217 -10.03 -2.25 -4.20
C LEU A 217 -8.75 -1.43 -4.50
N VAL A 218 -8.80 -0.10 -4.43
CA VAL A 218 -7.60 0.76 -4.49
C VAL A 218 -6.59 0.36 -3.42
N GLY A 219 -7.04 -0.11 -2.25
CA GLY A 219 -6.16 -0.58 -1.19
C GLY A 219 -5.35 -1.82 -1.60
N GLN A 220 -5.92 -2.71 -2.41
CA GLN A 220 -5.23 -3.89 -2.95
C GLN A 220 -4.33 -3.53 -4.14
N VAL A 221 -4.72 -2.54 -4.94
CA VAL A 221 -3.89 -2.03 -6.05
C VAL A 221 -2.69 -1.23 -5.54
N GLY A 222 -2.79 -0.61 -4.35
CA GLY A 222 -1.74 0.22 -3.76
C GLY A 222 -1.55 1.58 -4.45
N THR A 223 -2.42 1.93 -5.39
CA THR A 223 -2.31 3.13 -6.23
C THR A 223 -3.66 3.83 -6.31
N GLY A 224 -3.72 5.04 -5.79
CA GLY A 224 -4.84 5.96 -5.92
C GLY A 224 -4.81 6.67 -7.27
N ALA A 225 -5.87 7.40 -7.58
CA ALA A 225 -5.97 8.15 -8.81
C ALA A 225 -6.69 9.47 -8.61
N ASP A 226 -6.63 10.36 -9.59
CA ASP A 226 -7.48 11.54 -9.63
C ASP A 226 -7.97 11.85 -11.04
N LEU A 227 -9.12 12.52 -11.10
CA LEU A 227 -9.58 13.25 -12.27
C LEU A 227 -9.60 14.73 -11.92
N VAL A 228 -8.80 15.52 -12.63
CA VAL A 228 -8.77 16.98 -12.49
C VAL A 228 -9.32 17.62 -13.75
N ARG A 229 -10.21 18.59 -13.57
CA ARG A 229 -10.83 19.38 -14.63
C ARG A 229 -10.59 20.86 -14.38
N LEU A 230 -9.66 21.47 -15.11
CA LEU A 230 -9.39 22.90 -15.05
C LEU A 230 -10.25 23.67 -16.06
N ASN A 231 -10.84 24.77 -15.60
CA ASN A 231 -11.52 25.70 -16.47
C ASN A 231 -10.53 26.48 -17.35
N GLY A 232 -11.05 27.14 -18.38
CA GLY A 232 -10.27 27.95 -19.30
C GLY A 232 -9.36 28.96 -18.61
N SER A 233 -8.09 29.00 -19.00
CA SER A 233 -7.07 29.90 -18.42
C SER A 233 -6.78 29.71 -16.91
N ALA A 234 -7.40 28.71 -16.27
CA ALA A 234 -7.14 28.42 -14.87
C ALA A 234 -5.78 27.74 -14.66
N MET A 235 -5.20 27.94 -13.48
CA MET A 235 -3.94 27.33 -13.08
C MET A 235 -4.18 26.31 -11.97
N CYS A 236 -3.55 25.15 -12.09
CA CYS A 236 -3.26 24.27 -10.95
C CYS A 236 -2.00 24.81 -10.26
N SER A 237 -2.16 25.21 -8.99
CA SER A 237 -1.11 25.81 -8.17
C SER A 237 0.17 24.94 -8.19
N PRO A 238 1.38 25.54 -8.18
CA PRO A 238 2.61 24.77 -8.05
C PRO A 238 2.56 23.89 -6.81
N GLY A 239 2.78 22.59 -6.96
CA GLY A 239 2.71 21.64 -5.86
C GLY A 239 3.47 20.35 -6.14
N PHE A 240 3.58 19.52 -5.11
CA PHE A 240 4.23 18.21 -5.17
C PHE A 240 3.50 17.20 -4.27
N SER A 241 3.80 15.90 -4.47
CA SER A 241 3.26 14.82 -3.63
C SER A 241 4.14 14.66 -2.38
N CYS A 242 3.55 14.72 -1.19
CA CYS A 242 4.30 14.70 0.07
C CYS A 242 4.78 13.31 0.50
N ASP A 243 4.21 12.27 -0.08
CA ASP A 243 4.41 10.85 0.23
C ASP A 243 5.43 10.17 -0.70
N SER A 244 6.31 10.95 -1.33
CA SER A 244 7.26 10.44 -2.32
C SER A 244 6.57 9.69 -3.48
N ALA A 245 5.30 9.98 -3.79
CA ALA A 245 4.64 9.32 -4.91
C ALA A 245 5.01 9.96 -6.26
N LEU A 246 5.00 9.14 -7.30
CA LEU A 246 5.05 9.60 -8.69
C LEU A 246 3.66 10.08 -9.10
N GLN A 247 3.61 11.13 -9.92
CA GLN A 247 2.37 11.55 -10.57
C GLN A 247 2.42 11.17 -12.05
N VAL A 248 1.64 10.18 -12.44
CA VAL A 248 1.55 9.72 -13.83
C VAL A 248 0.32 10.34 -14.45
N THR A 249 0.50 11.37 -15.28
CA THR A 249 -0.60 12.21 -15.79
C THR A 249 -0.89 11.91 -17.26
N TYR A 250 -2.13 11.53 -17.56
CA TYR A 250 -2.66 11.40 -18.92
C TYR A 250 -3.68 12.52 -19.23
N ILE A 251 -3.48 13.25 -20.32
CA ILE A 251 -4.37 14.33 -20.72
C ILE A 251 -5.58 13.77 -21.46
N VAL A 252 -6.77 13.97 -20.89
CA VAL A 252 -8.03 13.43 -21.39
C VAL A 252 -8.64 14.37 -22.44
N ARG A 253 -8.67 15.68 -22.16
CA ARG A 253 -9.31 16.69 -23.01
C ARG A 253 -8.66 18.05 -22.82
N GLY A 254 -8.80 18.90 -23.84
CA GLY A 254 -8.30 20.27 -23.80
C GLY A 254 -6.78 20.34 -23.92
N SER A 255 -6.21 21.48 -23.58
CA SER A 255 -4.78 21.72 -23.70
C SER A 255 -4.29 22.77 -22.70
N GLY A 256 -2.98 22.86 -22.54
CA GLY A 256 -2.39 23.81 -21.62
C GLY A 256 -0.88 23.72 -21.54
N ARG A 257 -0.26 24.61 -20.77
CA ARG A 257 1.18 24.59 -20.52
C ARG A 257 1.48 23.95 -19.18
N VAL A 258 2.58 23.19 -19.12
CA VAL A 258 3.09 22.60 -17.89
C VAL A 258 4.53 23.03 -17.67
N GLN A 259 4.87 23.26 -16.41
CA GLN A 259 6.25 23.37 -15.97
C GLN A 259 6.52 22.38 -14.85
N VAL A 260 7.70 21.77 -14.88
CA VAL A 260 8.22 20.91 -13.81
C VAL A 260 9.57 21.47 -13.35
N VAL A 261 9.71 21.63 -12.05
CA VAL A 261 10.91 22.13 -11.38
C VAL A 261 11.50 21.03 -10.52
N GLY A 262 12.79 20.78 -10.69
CA GLY A 262 13.55 19.78 -9.94
C GLY A 262 13.88 20.22 -8.51
N PRO A 263 14.42 19.30 -7.69
CA PRO A 263 14.78 19.58 -6.30
C PRO A 263 15.91 20.62 -6.16
N ASP A 264 16.69 20.87 -7.22
CA ASP A 264 17.71 21.93 -7.28
C ASP A 264 17.12 23.31 -7.64
N GLY A 265 15.80 23.41 -7.75
CA GLY A 265 15.09 24.64 -8.12
C GLY A 265 15.17 24.99 -9.61
N LYS A 266 15.76 24.15 -10.46
CA LYS A 266 15.84 24.39 -11.90
C LYS A 266 14.64 23.81 -12.62
N ARG A 267 14.19 24.49 -13.66
CA ARG A 267 13.15 24.00 -14.55
C ARG A 267 13.69 22.85 -15.39
N ILE A 268 13.09 21.67 -15.24
CA ILE A 268 13.48 20.44 -15.93
C ILE A 268 12.52 20.08 -17.07
N LEU A 269 11.32 20.67 -17.08
CA LEU A 269 10.38 20.56 -18.20
C LEU A 269 9.59 21.86 -18.35
N GLU A 270 9.43 22.30 -19.60
CA GLU A 270 8.42 23.27 -20.01
C GLU A 270 7.89 22.85 -21.36
N THR A 271 6.59 22.59 -21.43
CA THR A 271 5.97 22.13 -22.69
C THR A 271 4.49 22.42 -22.72
N HIS A 272 3.89 22.13 -23.86
CA HIS A 272 2.47 22.25 -24.10
C HIS A 272 1.83 20.87 -24.20
N LEU A 273 0.81 20.64 -23.39
CA LEU A 273 0.09 19.39 -23.22
C LEU A 273 -1.17 19.38 -24.09
N LYS A 274 -1.42 18.23 -24.73
CA LYS A 274 -2.59 17.98 -25.59
C LYS A 274 -3.20 16.62 -25.27
N PRO A 275 -4.46 16.34 -25.68
CA PRO A 275 -5.11 15.07 -25.40
C PRO A 275 -4.27 13.88 -25.90
N GLY A 276 -4.20 12.82 -25.11
CA GLY A 276 -3.38 11.66 -25.39
C GLY A 276 -1.94 11.73 -24.89
N ASN A 277 -1.45 12.91 -24.49
CA ASN A 277 -0.13 13.02 -23.87
C ASN A 277 -0.10 12.32 -22.51
N LEU A 278 0.93 11.49 -22.31
CA LEU A 278 1.29 10.93 -21.01
C LEU A 278 2.66 11.50 -20.60
N PHE A 279 2.77 11.96 -19.36
CA PHE A 279 4.04 12.32 -18.75
C PHE A 279 4.04 11.96 -17.26
N ILE A 280 5.24 11.78 -16.72
CA ILE A 280 5.45 11.33 -15.34
C ILE A 280 6.27 12.39 -14.63
N VAL A 281 5.73 12.94 -13.55
CA VAL A 281 6.45 13.87 -12.69
C VAL A 281 7.24 13.05 -11.66
N PRO A 282 8.58 13.19 -11.59
CA PRO A 282 9.39 12.52 -10.59
C PRO A 282 9.02 12.95 -9.17
N ARG A 283 9.41 12.13 -8.19
CA ARG A 283 9.19 12.38 -6.76
C ARG A 283 9.78 13.73 -6.34
N PHE A 284 9.07 14.47 -5.51
CA PHE A 284 9.45 15.78 -4.97
C PHE A 284 9.68 16.90 -6.00
N CYS A 285 9.52 16.64 -7.31
CA CYS A 285 9.49 17.71 -8.29
C CYS A 285 8.20 18.52 -8.16
N VAL A 286 8.32 19.84 -8.28
CA VAL A 286 7.18 20.75 -8.25
C VAL A 286 6.60 20.85 -9.66
N VAL A 287 5.30 20.63 -9.79
CA VAL A 287 4.58 20.75 -11.06
C VAL A 287 3.51 21.82 -10.97
N SER A 288 3.35 22.60 -12.04
CA SER A 288 2.22 23.52 -12.22
C SER A 288 1.72 23.46 -13.67
N LYS A 289 0.41 23.64 -13.84
CA LYS A 289 -0.29 23.50 -15.12
C LYS A 289 -1.21 24.71 -15.30
N ILE A 290 -1.19 25.32 -16.48
CA ILE A 290 -2.10 26.39 -16.87
C ILE A 290 -2.90 25.89 -18.06
N ALA A 291 -4.22 25.83 -17.93
CA ALA A 291 -5.10 25.46 -19.03
C ALA A 291 -5.15 26.58 -20.08
N ASP A 292 -5.32 26.20 -21.35
CA ASP A 292 -5.70 27.13 -22.41
C ASP A 292 -7.14 27.63 -22.22
N PRO A 293 -7.64 28.60 -23.03
CA PRO A 293 -8.99 29.14 -22.88
C PRO A 293 -10.12 28.10 -22.91
N ASP A 294 -9.93 26.96 -23.57
CA ASP A 294 -10.93 25.89 -23.66
C ASP A 294 -10.92 24.92 -22.46
N GLY A 295 -9.99 25.10 -21.52
CA GLY A 295 -9.81 24.24 -20.35
C GLY A 295 -8.91 23.03 -20.60
N MET A 296 -8.67 22.25 -19.54
CA MET A 296 -7.83 21.05 -19.60
C MET A 296 -8.25 20.03 -18.53
N ASP A 297 -8.45 18.79 -18.96
CA ASP A 297 -8.82 17.67 -18.10
C ASP A 297 -7.73 16.60 -18.17
N TRP A 298 -7.36 16.03 -17.02
CA TRP A 298 -6.43 14.91 -16.97
C TRP A 298 -6.84 13.88 -15.92
N PHE A 299 -6.50 12.63 -16.20
CA PHE A 299 -6.57 11.53 -15.26
C PHE A 299 -5.15 11.19 -14.84
N SER A 300 -4.92 10.98 -13.55
CA SER A 300 -3.61 10.57 -13.06
C SER A 300 -3.69 9.40 -12.10
N ILE A 301 -2.62 8.61 -12.03
CA ILE A 301 -2.39 7.73 -10.89
C ILE A 301 -1.30 8.31 -10.01
N ILE A 302 -1.45 8.07 -8.71
CA ILE A 302 -0.50 8.39 -7.68
C ILE A 302 -0.11 7.07 -7.01
N THR A 303 1.19 6.78 -6.92
CA THR A 303 1.73 5.49 -6.41
C THR A 303 1.59 5.34 -4.88
N THR A 304 0.42 5.66 -4.36
CA THR A 304 -0.04 5.51 -2.97
C THR A 304 -1.56 5.41 -2.98
N PRO A 305 -2.20 4.58 -2.14
CA PRO A 305 -3.65 4.42 -2.14
C PRO A 305 -4.41 5.65 -1.62
N ASN A 306 -3.73 6.58 -0.92
CA ASN A 306 -4.33 7.77 -0.30
C ASN A 306 -3.49 9.02 -0.61
N PRO A 307 -3.57 9.56 -1.83
CA PRO A 307 -2.72 10.65 -2.30
C PRO A 307 -2.89 11.93 -1.48
N LYS A 308 -1.76 12.57 -1.13
CA LYS A 308 -1.71 13.88 -0.47
C LYS A 308 -0.82 14.85 -1.23
N PHE A 309 -1.41 15.99 -1.60
CA PHE A 309 -0.72 17.06 -2.32
C PHE A 309 -0.52 18.28 -1.43
N THR A 310 0.67 18.89 -1.52
CA THR A 310 0.91 20.23 -0.96
C THR A 310 0.98 21.26 -2.08
N ASN A 311 0.24 22.35 -1.91
CA ASN A 311 0.30 23.52 -2.77
C ASN A 311 1.28 24.55 -2.21
N LEU A 312 2.19 25.03 -3.04
CA LEU A 312 3.18 26.05 -2.69
C LEU A 312 2.66 27.47 -2.92
N ALA A 313 1.47 27.65 -3.47
CA ALA A 313 0.78 28.94 -3.55
C ALA A 313 -0.70 28.81 -3.18
N GLY A 314 -1.30 29.91 -2.73
CA GLY A 314 -2.68 29.97 -2.26
C GLY A 314 -2.82 29.82 -0.73
N LYS A 315 -4.04 29.56 -0.25
CA LYS A 315 -4.42 29.61 1.17
C LYS A 315 -3.71 28.60 2.07
N VAL A 316 -3.39 27.43 1.53
CA VAL A 316 -2.76 26.32 2.25
C VAL A 316 -1.25 26.28 2.05
N SER A 317 -0.68 27.33 1.44
CA SER A 317 0.76 27.42 1.19
C SER A 317 1.53 27.67 2.48
N PRO A 318 2.72 27.05 2.65
CA PRO A 318 3.62 27.35 3.77
C PRO A 318 3.97 28.84 3.89
N TRP A 319 3.95 29.60 2.77
CA TRP A 319 4.22 31.04 2.79
C TRP A 319 3.26 31.82 3.69
N LYS A 320 2.02 31.33 3.90
CA LYS A 320 1.05 31.97 4.80
C LYS A 320 1.45 31.86 6.27
N SER A 321 2.16 30.81 6.63
CA SER A 321 2.50 30.49 8.02
C SER A 321 3.86 31.05 8.45
N LEU A 322 4.70 31.51 7.52
CA LEU A 322 5.99 32.11 7.83
C LEU A 322 5.83 33.54 8.37
N SER A 323 6.63 33.91 9.36
CA SER A 323 6.60 35.27 9.91
C SER A 323 7.06 36.31 8.88
N PRO A 324 6.55 37.55 8.95
CA PRO A 324 6.99 38.64 8.08
C PRO A 324 8.51 38.82 8.03
N GLN A 325 9.18 38.66 9.18
CA GLN A 325 10.64 38.79 9.28
C GLN A 325 11.36 37.67 8.52
N VAL A 326 10.86 36.44 8.60
CA VAL A 326 11.42 35.31 7.82
C VAL A 326 11.20 35.53 6.34
N LEU A 327 10.04 36.02 5.91
CA LEU A 327 9.78 36.33 4.49
C LEU A 327 10.66 37.47 3.98
N GLN A 328 10.82 38.55 4.75
CA GLN A 328 11.70 39.67 4.42
C GLN A 328 13.16 39.23 4.29
N ALA A 329 13.65 38.43 5.25
CA ALA A 329 15.00 37.88 5.21
C ALA A 329 15.19 36.90 4.04
N SER A 330 14.23 36.01 3.80
CA SER A 330 14.30 34.97 2.76
C SER A 330 14.30 35.56 1.36
N PHE A 331 13.42 36.54 1.08
CA PHE A 331 13.35 37.19 -0.22
C PHE A 331 14.30 38.39 -0.33
N LYS A 332 14.93 38.83 0.77
CA LYS A 332 15.73 40.05 0.86
C LYS A 332 14.95 41.27 0.33
N VAL A 333 13.74 41.46 0.86
CA VAL A 333 12.81 42.53 0.43
C VAL A 333 12.46 43.46 1.58
N ALA A 334 12.06 44.69 1.23
CA ALA A 334 11.57 45.66 2.19
C ALA A 334 10.21 45.24 2.79
N PRO A 335 9.86 45.70 4.00
CA PRO A 335 8.60 45.37 4.67
C PRO A 335 7.35 45.65 3.82
N GLU A 336 7.36 46.68 2.98
CA GLU A 336 6.21 47.03 2.13
C GLU A 336 5.94 45.97 1.07
N VAL A 337 7.00 45.38 0.50
CA VAL A 337 6.91 44.31 -0.52
C VAL A 337 6.44 43.01 0.13
N GLU A 338 6.98 42.67 1.30
CA GLU A 338 6.49 41.52 2.07
C GLU A 338 5.03 41.70 2.48
N LYS A 339 4.65 42.87 3.01
CA LYS A 339 3.26 43.16 3.37
C LYS A 339 2.34 43.06 2.17
N HIS A 340 2.77 43.50 0.99
CA HIS A 340 2.02 43.31 -0.24
C HIS A 340 1.83 41.82 -0.56
N PHE A 341 2.92 41.04 -0.51
CA PHE A 341 2.91 39.60 -0.75
C PHE A 341 2.00 38.85 0.24
N SER A 342 2.11 39.13 1.53
CA SER A 342 1.33 38.49 2.59
C SER A 342 -0.15 38.92 2.55
N SER A 343 -0.44 40.19 2.24
CA SER A 343 -1.82 40.68 2.14
C SER A 343 -2.65 39.94 1.09
N LYS A 344 -2.03 39.53 -0.03
CA LYS A 344 -2.71 38.74 -1.08
C LYS A 344 -3.03 37.31 -0.64
N ARG A 345 -2.46 36.82 0.46
CA ARG A 345 -2.69 35.48 1.02
C ARG A 345 -3.65 35.52 2.22
N THR A 346 -3.88 36.69 2.81
CA THR A 346 -4.83 36.92 3.92
C THR A 346 -6.14 37.60 3.49
N ALA A 347 -6.16 38.36 2.38
CA ALA A 347 -7.31 39.16 1.94
C ALA A 347 -8.57 38.38 1.50
N GLU A 348 -8.56 37.04 1.49
CA GLU A 348 -9.77 36.22 1.24
C GLU A 348 -10.44 35.73 2.54
N GLU A 349 -10.49 36.58 3.58
CA GLU A 349 -11.06 36.27 4.89
C GLU A 349 -12.56 36.57 5.07
N ASN A 350 -13.29 37.01 4.05
CA ASN A 350 -14.73 37.34 4.17
C ASN A 350 -15.66 36.30 3.53
N ASN A 351 -15.48 35.02 3.88
CA ASN A 351 -16.57 34.04 3.88
C ASN A 351 -16.17 32.92 4.84
N PRO A 352 -16.89 32.72 5.97
CA PRO A 352 -16.64 31.57 6.81
C PRO A 352 -16.92 30.31 5.97
N PRO A 353 -16.07 29.27 6.02
CA PRO A 353 -16.45 27.98 5.46
C PRO A 353 -17.70 27.51 6.20
N GLU A 354 -18.76 27.16 5.47
CA GLU A 354 -19.82 26.33 6.04
C GLU A 354 -19.18 25.04 6.55
N ASN A 355 -19.22 24.86 7.87
CA ASN A 355 -18.69 23.71 8.58
C ASN A 355 -19.26 22.40 8.00
N ARG A 356 -18.43 21.70 7.21
CA ARG A 356 -18.57 20.25 6.95
C ARG A 356 -17.36 19.43 7.38
N GLU A 357 -16.31 20.05 7.91
CA GLU A 357 -15.14 19.37 8.47
C GLU A 357 -15.27 19.03 9.98
N GLU A 358 -16.27 19.57 10.67
CA GLU A 358 -16.38 19.45 12.14
C GLU A 358 -16.94 18.11 12.66
N LYS A 359 -17.35 17.18 11.79
CA LYS A 359 -17.86 15.85 12.19
C LYS A 359 -16.90 14.69 11.99
N LEU A 360 -15.84 14.84 11.19
CA LEU A 360 -14.85 13.77 10.95
C LEU A 360 -13.58 13.96 11.80
N GLY A 361 -13.32 15.18 12.27
CA GLY A 361 -12.25 15.48 13.20
C GLY A 361 -12.46 14.86 14.58
N THR A 362 -13.69 14.87 15.10
CA THR A 362 -14.03 14.42 16.46
C THR A 362 -13.84 12.91 16.67
N GLU A 363 -14.26 12.06 15.73
CA GLU A 363 -14.07 10.59 15.84
C GLU A 363 -12.60 10.17 15.72
N LYS A 364 -11.80 10.89 14.92
CA LYS A 364 -10.37 10.60 14.74
C LYS A 364 -9.55 11.17 15.89
N LEU A 365 -9.91 12.35 16.41
CA LEU A 365 -9.37 12.89 17.66
C LEU A 365 -9.71 11.97 18.83
N GLU A 366 -10.91 11.39 18.91
CA GLU A 366 -11.29 10.45 19.97
C GLU A 366 -10.50 9.13 19.92
N LYS A 367 -10.27 8.56 18.72
CA LYS A 367 -9.46 7.35 18.57
C LYS A 367 -7.96 7.60 18.83
N VAL A 368 -7.44 8.76 18.43
CA VAL A 368 -6.04 9.17 18.68
C VAL A 368 -5.83 9.54 20.16
N MET A 369 -6.82 10.18 20.79
CA MET A 369 -6.83 10.44 22.23
C MET A 369 -6.83 9.14 23.04
N ALA A 370 -7.34 8.03 22.52
CA ALA A 370 -7.38 6.75 23.25
C ALA A 370 -5.98 6.18 23.56
N ALA A 371 -5.03 6.24 22.62
CA ALA A 371 -3.68 5.67 22.80
C ALA A 371 -2.84 6.42 23.86
N LEU A 372 -2.91 7.75 23.88
CA LEU A 372 -2.24 8.57 24.91
C LEU A 372 -3.06 8.68 26.21
N ARG A 373 -4.40 8.49 26.19
CA ARG A 373 -5.22 8.38 27.42
C ARG A 373 -4.85 7.18 28.28
N CYS A 374 -4.42 6.07 27.69
CA CYS A 374 -3.98 4.90 28.45
C CYS A 374 -2.75 5.20 29.32
N LEU A 375 -1.87 6.13 28.90
CA LEU A 375 -0.69 6.53 29.68
C LEU A 375 -1.01 7.55 30.78
N GLU A 376 -2.12 8.28 30.68
CA GLU A 376 -2.54 9.33 31.63
C GLU A 376 -2.78 8.77 33.05
N CYS A 377 -3.14 7.49 33.16
CA CYS A 377 -3.32 6.82 34.45
C CYS A 377 -1.99 6.59 35.19
N ASP A 378 -0.90 6.34 34.45
CA ASP A 378 0.41 5.98 35.01
C ASP A 378 1.42 7.15 34.98
N TYR A 379 1.17 8.16 34.14
CA TYR A 379 2.09 9.27 33.83
C TYR A 379 1.38 10.64 33.87
N PRO A 380 1.30 11.28 35.06
CA PRO A 380 0.49 12.48 35.29
C PRO A 380 0.94 13.75 34.55
N LEU A 381 2.11 13.75 33.88
CA LEU A 381 2.60 14.88 33.08
C LEU A 381 2.23 14.72 31.58
N ILE A 382 1.68 13.57 31.18
CA ILE A 382 1.10 13.33 29.84
C ILE A 382 -0.41 13.64 29.91
N ASP A 383 -0.73 14.84 30.38
CA ASP A 383 -2.10 15.31 30.56
C ASP A 383 -2.72 15.85 29.25
N SER A 384 -3.97 16.32 29.31
CA SER A 384 -4.64 16.92 28.15
C SER A 384 -3.86 18.09 27.54
N ASP A 385 -3.18 18.89 28.36
CA ASP A 385 -2.46 20.07 27.88
C ASP A 385 -1.18 19.67 27.14
N PHE A 386 -0.46 18.69 27.67
CA PHE A 386 0.70 18.10 27.00
C PHE A 386 0.32 17.45 25.66
N ARG A 387 -0.79 16.69 25.62
CA ARG A 387 -1.26 16.07 24.36
C ARG A 387 -1.68 17.10 23.33
N ASN A 388 -2.35 18.17 23.75
CA ASN A 388 -2.74 19.27 22.86
C ASN A 388 -1.51 20.00 22.31
N PHE A 389 -0.47 20.17 23.14
CA PHE A 389 0.82 20.72 22.71
C PHE A 389 1.53 19.79 21.71
N CYS A 390 1.59 18.48 21.96
CA CYS A 390 2.14 17.52 20.99
C CYS A 390 1.35 17.54 19.67
N ALA A 391 0.03 17.52 19.73
CA ALA A 391 -0.84 17.56 18.56
C ALA A 391 -0.66 18.84 17.74
N SER A 392 -0.45 20.00 18.37
CA SER A 392 -0.17 21.26 17.66
C SER A 392 1.17 21.26 16.93
N HIS A 393 2.09 20.36 17.29
CA HIS A 393 3.37 20.12 16.64
C HIS A 393 3.35 18.89 15.71
N ASN A 394 2.16 18.35 15.41
CA ASN A 394 1.94 17.12 14.65
C ASN A 394 2.59 15.86 15.26
N ILE A 395 2.84 15.88 16.56
CA ILE A 395 3.31 14.71 17.31
C ILE A 395 2.06 13.95 17.78
N ILE A 396 1.74 12.85 17.10
CA ILE A 396 0.55 12.04 17.39
C ILE A 396 0.87 10.58 17.71
N SER A 397 2.16 10.21 17.65
CA SER A 397 2.70 8.89 18.00
C SER A 397 4.08 9.01 18.66
N VAL A 398 4.56 7.91 19.26
CA VAL A 398 5.93 7.84 19.81
C VAL A 398 6.98 7.99 18.70
N GLU A 399 6.69 7.47 17.50
CA GLU A 399 7.55 7.64 16.33
C GLU A 399 7.66 9.11 15.94
N ASP A 400 6.55 9.84 15.87
CA ASP A 400 6.57 11.27 15.57
C ASP A 400 7.39 12.06 16.60
N PHE A 401 7.32 11.66 17.87
CA PHE A 401 8.08 12.28 18.96
C PHE A 401 9.59 12.02 18.82
N LEU A 402 9.97 10.78 18.46
CA LEU A 402 11.37 10.39 18.26
C LEU A 402 12.00 11.03 17.01
N LEU A 403 11.20 11.26 15.98
CA LEU A 403 11.63 11.94 14.75
C LEU A 403 11.64 13.46 14.89
N HIS A 404 11.06 14.00 15.96
CA HIS A 404 11.03 15.43 16.21
C HIS A 404 12.34 15.93 16.83
N ASP A 405 12.77 17.13 16.44
CA ASP A 405 13.91 17.77 17.07
C ASP A 405 13.53 18.22 18.48
N LEU A 406 14.07 17.51 19.48
CA LEU A 406 13.80 17.76 20.90
C LEU A 406 14.21 19.17 21.33
N TYR A 407 15.28 19.76 20.75
CA TYR A 407 15.68 21.12 21.09
C TYR A 407 14.65 22.13 20.59
N VAL A 408 14.16 21.96 19.35
CA VAL A 408 13.12 22.81 18.78
C VAL A 408 11.81 22.67 19.57
N LEU A 409 11.45 21.44 19.95
CA LEU A 409 10.25 21.16 20.72
C LEU A 409 10.30 21.76 22.13
N VAL A 410 11.46 21.73 22.80
CA VAL A 410 11.64 22.38 24.10
C VAL A 410 11.53 23.90 23.98
N ILE A 411 12.11 24.51 22.94
CA ILE A 411 11.99 25.96 22.70
C ILE A 411 10.53 26.36 22.44
N SER A 412 9.76 25.55 21.70
CA SER A 412 8.37 25.88 21.40
C SER A 412 7.48 25.88 22.64
N THR A 413 7.85 25.17 23.71
CA THR A 413 7.14 25.25 25.01
C THR A 413 7.16 26.65 25.61
N GLU A 414 8.16 27.50 25.30
CA GLU A 414 8.30 28.84 25.90
C GLU A 414 7.16 29.79 25.50
N GLN A 415 6.44 29.48 24.42
CA GLN A 415 5.27 30.24 23.96
C GLN A 415 3.99 29.90 24.74
N HIS A 416 4.03 28.92 25.64
CA HIS A 416 2.90 28.44 26.41
C HIS A 416 3.02 28.83 27.90
N HIS A 417 1.90 29.22 28.52
CA HIS A 417 1.84 29.63 29.92
C HIS A 417 2.23 28.51 30.92
N ASN A 418 2.21 27.25 30.48
CA ASN A 418 2.59 26.05 31.24
C ASN A 418 3.92 25.45 30.73
N SER A 419 4.83 26.28 30.20
CA SER A 419 6.13 25.87 29.60
C SER A 419 6.90 24.84 30.43
N GLU A 420 7.12 25.09 31.73
CA GLU A 420 7.88 24.17 32.58
C GLU A 420 7.22 22.79 32.70
N ARG A 421 5.89 22.75 32.81
CA ARG A 421 5.13 21.50 32.85
C ARG A 421 5.21 20.73 31.54
N LEU A 422 5.23 21.43 30.40
CA LEU A 422 5.41 20.81 29.09
C LEU A 422 6.83 20.22 28.93
N LYS A 423 7.86 20.93 29.40
CA LYS A 423 9.26 20.43 29.42
C LYS A 423 9.39 19.19 30.30
N GLU A 424 8.72 19.17 31.46
CA GLU A 424 8.62 17.99 32.31
C GLU A 424 7.90 16.83 31.61
N GLY A 425 6.84 17.10 30.86
CA GLY A 425 6.15 16.11 30.01
C GLY A 425 7.05 15.52 28.93
N ILE A 426 7.81 16.36 28.21
CA ILE A 426 8.81 15.91 27.21
C ILE A 426 9.83 14.99 27.89
N THR A 427 10.33 15.38 29.06
CA THR A 427 11.31 14.62 29.83
C THR A 427 10.72 13.29 30.33
N GLN A 428 9.44 13.27 30.73
CA GLN A 428 8.74 12.06 31.16
C GLN A 428 8.59 11.08 29.99
N VAL A 429 8.21 11.55 28.80
CA VAL A 429 8.16 10.72 27.59
C VAL A 429 9.55 10.15 27.25
N LEU A 430 10.61 10.96 27.29
CA LEU A 430 11.98 10.49 27.07
C LEU A 430 12.43 9.47 28.11
N THR A 431 12.02 9.64 29.37
CA THR A 431 12.34 8.69 30.44
C THR A 431 11.63 7.35 30.23
N ILE A 432 10.38 7.37 29.75
CA ILE A 432 9.63 6.16 29.40
C ILE A 432 10.35 5.44 28.24
N ILE A 433 10.67 6.16 27.17
CA ILE A 433 11.38 5.63 26.00
C ILE A 433 12.74 5.05 26.41
N ASN A 434 13.54 5.79 27.18
CA ASN A 434 14.86 5.35 27.62
C ASN A 434 14.81 4.15 28.58
N LYS A 435 13.72 3.99 29.35
CA LYS A 435 13.48 2.78 30.16
C LYS A 435 13.04 1.58 29.31
N GLN A 436 12.44 1.82 28.15
CA GLN A 436 11.88 0.79 27.27
C GLN A 436 12.84 0.33 26.17
N HIS A 437 13.82 1.14 25.76
CA HIS A 437 14.81 0.77 24.74
C HIS A 437 16.00 -0.01 25.33
N GLN A 438 16.64 -0.88 24.53
CA GLN A 438 17.90 -1.53 24.91
C GLN A 438 19.03 -0.50 25.05
N PRO A 439 20.06 -0.73 25.90
CA PRO A 439 21.26 0.09 25.87
C PRO A 439 21.88 0.06 24.46
N TRP A 440 22.40 1.21 24.02
CA TRP A 440 23.08 1.31 22.73
C TRP A 440 24.33 0.43 22.76
N VAL A 441 24.39 -0.56 21.87
CA VAL A 441 25.50 -1.52 21.75
C VAL A 441 26.28 -1.18 20.48
N ASP A 442 27.61 -1.12 20.58
CA ASP A 442 28.43 -0.90 19.40
C ASP A 442 28.73 -2.21 18.64
N GLY A 443 29.29 -2.09 17.44
CA GLY A 443 29.56 -3.24 16.57
C GLY A 443 30.59 -4.23 17.15
N GLN A 444 31.44 -3.80 18.09
CA GLN A 444 32.43 -4.64 18.73
C GLN A 444 31.78 -5.48 19.84
N GLU A 445 30.95 -4.85 20.68
CA GLU A 445 30.17 -5.55 21.70
C GLU A 445 29.20 -6.57 21.08
N LEU A 446 28.59 -6.24 19.94
CA LEU A 446 27.69 -7.13 19.20
C LEU A 446 28.44 -8.32 18.56
N LEU A 447 29.68 -8.12 18.14
CA LEU A 447 30.56 -9.19 17.65
C LEU A 447 31.05 -10.08 18.80
N ASP A 448 31.43 -9.50 19.93
CA ASP A 448 31.89 -10.23 21.11
C ASP A 448 30.75 -11.08 21.71
N ASP A 449 29.53 -10.56 21.75
CA ASP A 449 28.32 -11.32 22.10
C ASP A 449 28.09 -12.49 21.13
N ALA A 450 28.12 -12.24 19.81
CA ALA A 450 27.94 -13.28 18.80
C ALA A 450 29.02 -14.38 18.85
N LEU A 451 30.24 -14.05 19.30
CA LEU A 451 31.35 -14.99 19.46
C LEU A 451 31.28 -15.77 20.79
N GLN A 452 30.76 -15.16 21.86
CA GLN A 452 30.69 -15.76 23.20
C GLN A 452 29.38 -16.53 23.45
N ASN A 453 28.25 -16.04 22.95
CA ASN A 453 26.91 -16.62 23.15
C ASN A 453 26.51 -17.58 22.01
N LYS A 454 27.23 -18.70 21.88
CA LYS A 454 26.93 -19.78 20.94
C LYS A 454 25.87 -20.76 21.46
N ARG A 455 24.74 -20.25 21.93
CA ARG A 455 23.67 -21.10 22.45
C ARG A 455 22.65 -21.42 21.35
N PHE A 456 22.27 -22.68 21.27
CA PHE A 456 21.38 -23.21 20.25
C PHE A 456 20.19 -23.92 20.89
N LEU A 457 19.01 -23.73 20.30
CA LEU A 457 17.81 -24.48 20.59
C LEU A 457 17.62 -25.60 19.57
N PRO A 458 17.48 -26.86 20.00
CA PRO A 458 17.23 -27.97 19.08
C PRO A 458 15.84 -27.82 18.45
N THR A 459 15.77 -28.05 17.14
CA THR A 459 14.52 -28.08 16.38
C THR A 459 13.72 -29.37 16.62
N GLY A 460 14.32 -30.36 17.30
CA GLY A 460 13.74 -31.70 17.44
C GLY A 460 13.99 -32.59 16.22
N CYS A 461 14.70 -32.10 15.21
CA CYS A 461 15.10 -32.83 14.02
C CYS A 461 16.64 -32.83 13.90
N ARG A 462 17.27 -33.98 14.19
CA ARG A 462 18.74 -34.09 14.24
C ARG A 462 19.43 -33.68 12.93
N SER A 463 18.82 -33.95 11.78
CA SER A 463 19.39 -33.56 10.49
C SER A 463 19.40 -32.03 10.30
N ILE A 464 18.32 -31.35 10.71
CA ILE A 464 18.21 -29.88 10.67
C ILE A 464 19.18 -29.27 11.68
N ASP A 465 19.23 -29.79 12.90
CA ASP A 465 20.15 -29.28 13.93
C ASP A 465 21.61 -29.43 13.50
N THR A 466 21.96 -30.54 12.82
CA THR A 466 23.29 -30.73 12.26
C THR A 466 23.58 -29.72 11.14
N PHE A 467 22.62 -29.51 10.24
CA PHE A 467 22.74 -28.53 9.16
C PHE A 467 22.89 -27.10 9.67
N LEU A 468 22.22 -26.77 10.79
CA LEU A 468 22.30 -25.47 11.45
C LEU A 468 23.47 -25.36 12.45
N HIS A 469 24.35 -26.36 12.50
CA HIS A 469 25.50 -26.41 13.41
C HIS A 469 25.14 -26.32 14.91
N GLY A 470 24.00 -26.89 15.30
CA GLY A 470 23.55 -26.98 16.70
C GLY A 470 22.06 -26.74 16.91
N GLY A 471 21.36 -26.15 15.94
CA GLY A 471 19.94 -25.80 16.02
C GLY A 471 19.69 -24.31 15.78
N LEU A 472 18.57 -23.78 16.25
CA LEU A 472 18.20 -22.37 16.12
C LEU A 472 19.00 -21.51 17.11
N ARG A 473 19.53 -20.37 16.68
CA ARG A 473 20.35 -19.51 17.55
C ARG A 473 19.48 -18.70 18.51
N GLU A 474 19.86 -18.72 19.78
CA GLU A 474 19.24 -17.90 20.82
C GLU A 474 19.44 -16.40 20.52
N GLY A 475 18.38 -15.59 20.62
CA GLY A 475 18.44 -14.13 20.37
C GLY A 475 18.33 -13.73 18.89
N TYR A 476 18.19 -14.69 17.98
CA TYR A 476 18.05 -14.43 16.54
C TYR A 476 16.62 -14.66 16.04
N LEU A 477 16.21 -13.82 15.08
CA LEU A 477 15.04 -14.07 14.25
C LEU A 477 15.42 -15.03 13.12
N THR A 478 14.79 -16.20 13.07
CA THR A 478 15.01 -17.19 12.02
C THR A 478 13.78 -17.30 11.12
N GLU A 479 13.96 -17.07 9.83
CA GLU A 479 12.88 -17.19 8.85
C GLU A 479 12.93 -18.57 8.14
N LEU A 480 11.79 -19.26 8.05
CA LEU A 480 11.64 -20.50 7.29
C LEU A 480 10.87 -20.23 6.01
N ILE A 481 11.56 -20.29 4.87
CA ILE A 481 10.98 -20.02 3.54
C ILE A 481 10.80 -21.34 2.76
N GLY A 482 9.65 -21.49 2.10
CA GLY A 482 9.35 -22.67 1.27
C GLY A 482 7.94 -22.61 0.68
N THR A 483 7.65 -23.44 -0.33
CA THR A 483 6.32 -23.53 -0.93
C THR A 483 5.25 -23.97 0.09
N SER A 484 3.97 -23.75 -0.20
CA SER A 484 2.89 -24.28 0.63
C SER A 484 3.03 -25.80 0.79
N SER A 485 2.72 -26.32 1.98
CA SER A 485 2.86 -27.74 2.33
C SER A 485 4.29 -28.31 2.32
N SER A 486 5.34 -27.47 2.24
CA SER A 486 6.74 -27.92 2.33
C SER A 486 7.19 -28.35 3.73
N GLY A 487 6.30 -28.36 4.72
CA GLY A 487 6.57 -28.79 6.09
C GLY A 487 7.03 -27.68 7.05
N LYS A 488 6.92 -26.40 6.68
CA LYS A 488 7.30 -25.25 7.54
C LYS A 488 6.64 -25.30 8.92
N THR A 489 5.31 -25.41 8.96
CA THR A 489 4.53 -25.53 10.21
C THR A 489 4.91 -26.75 11.02
N GLN A 490 5.25 -27.85 10.35
CA GLN A 490 5.69 -29.06 11.02
C GLN A 490 7.04 -28.87 11.72
N ILE A 491 7.96 -28.10 11.13
CA ILE A 491 9.24 -27.72 11.75
C ILE A 491 8.99 -26.79 12.95
N CYS A 492 8.13 -25.78 12.82
CA CYS A 492 7.76 -24.88 13.92
C CYS A 492 7.18 -25.66 15.12
N LEU A 493 6.24 -26.58 14.86
CA LEU A 493 5.63 -27.42 15.89
C LEU A 493 6.63 -28.41 16.52
N GLN A 494 7.60 -28.93 15.75
CA GLN A 494 8.67 -29.78 16.27
C GLN A 494 9.64 -29.01 17.16
N ALA A 495 10.08 -27.83 16.73
CA ALA A 495 10.96 -26.96 17.51
C ALA A 495 10.27 -26.55 18.83
N ALA A 496 8.99 -26.18 18.75
CA ALA A 496 8.18 -25.92 19.93
C ALA A 496 8.12 -27.14 20.85
N SER A 497 7.83 -28.32 20.30
CA SER A 497 7.76 -29.55 21.11
C SER A 497 9.08 -29.92 21.77
N ALA A 498 10.22 -29.71 21.09
CA ALA A 498 11.56 -30.00 21.60
C ALA A 498 11.93 -29.09 22.77
N VAL A 499 11.61 -27.79 22.66
CA VAL A 499 11.83 -26.80 23.72
C VAL A 499 10.89 -27.05 24.91
N ALA A 500 9.62 -27.39 24.64
CA ALA A 500 8.63 -27.67 25.69
C ALA A 500 9.05 -28.86 26.56
N LYS A 501 9.65 -29.89 25.94
CA LYS A 501 10.15 -31.09 26.66
C LYS A 501 11.31 -30.81 27.60
N SER A 502 12.16 -29.83 27.27
CA SER A 502 13.50 -29.80 27.83
C SER A 502 13.89 -28.46 28.48
N TRP A 503 13.17 -27.36 28.20
CA TRP A 503 13.65 -26.01 28.56
C TRP A 503 12.60 -25.08 29.17
N GLY A 504 11.30 -25.14 28.83
CA GLY A 504 10.29 -24.30 29.52
C GLY A 504 9.03 -23.95 28.73
N LYS A 505 8.39 -22.83 29.12
CA LYS A 505 7.10 -22.33 28.59
C LYS A 505 7.21 -21.69 27.22
N ILE A 506 6.39 -22.11 26.27
CA ILE A 506 6.39 -21.58 24.89
C ILE A 506 5.17 -20.72 24.63
N VAL A 507 5.31 -19.69 23.79
CA VAL A 507 4.22 -18.91 23.20
C VAL A 507 4.15 -19.18 21.70
N PHE A 508 3.03 -19.69 21.21
CA PHE A 508 2.80 -19.87 19.78
C PHE A 508 1.79 -18.82 19.32
N LEU A 509 2.18 -17.91 18.42
CA LEU A 509 1.24 -16.98 17.79
C LEU A 509 0.82 -17.52 16.43
N ASP A 510 -0.48 -17.66 16.28
CA ASP A 510 -1.10 -18.21 15.09
C ASP A 510 -2.05 -17.17 14.49
N SER A 511 -1.66 -16.55 13.38
CA SER A 511 -2.51 -15.61 12.65
C SER A 511 -3.40 -16.29 11.60
N GLY A 512 -3.22 -17.60 11.37
CA GLY A 512 -3.91 -18.39 10.35
C GLY A 512 -4.89 -19.42 10.90
N ASN A 513 -5.04 -19.52 12.23
CA ASN A 513 -5.86 -20.52 12.93
C ASN A 513 -5.51 -21.98 12.53
N SER A 514 -4.22 -22.26 12.27
CA SER A 514 -3.71 -23.58 11.89
C SER A 514 -3.02 -24.34 13.05
N PHE A 515 -2.84 -23.69 14.20
CA PHE A 515 -2.23 -24.30 15.38
C PHE A 515 -3.10 -25.44 15.89
N SER A 516 -2.49 -26.61 16.04
CA SER A 516 -3.16 -27.80 16.57
C SER A 516 -2.53 -28.21 17.89
N PRO A 517 -3.21 -27.93 19.03
CA PRO A 517 -2.76 -28.39 20.34
C PRO A 517 -2.60 -29.91 20.37
N LYS A 518 -3.55 -30.62 19.74
CA LYS A 518 -3.52 -32.08 19.59
C LYS A 518 -2.24 -32.54 18.89
N ARG A 519 -1.80 -31.84 17.83
CA ARG A 519 -0.59 -32.20 17.09
C ARG A 519 0.68 -32.01 17.92
N VAL A 520 0.79 -30.91 18.67
CA VAL A 520 1.91 -30.69 19.61
C VAL A 520 1.92 -31.79 20.66
N ALA A 521 0.77 -32.08 21.27
CA ALA A 521 0.65 -33.14 22.27
C ALA A 521 1.09 -34.50 21.70
N GLN A 522 0.67 -34.86 20.48
CA GLN A 522 1.12 -36.08 19.78
C GLN A 522 2.64 -36.12 19.55
N ILE A 523 3.26 -34.99 19.16
CA ILE A 523 4.72 -34.90 18.98
C ILE A 523 5.42 -35.02 20.35
N VAL A 524 4.82 -34.45 21.39
CA VAL A 524 5.39 -34.46 22.74
C VAL A 524 5.32 -35.84 23.37
N THR A 525 4.14 -36.47 23.38
CA THR A 525 3.89 -37.76 24.04
C THR A 525 4.21 -38.97 23.16
N GLN A 526 4.49 -38.77 21.87
CA GLN A 526 4.68 -39.84 20.87
C GLN A 526 3.49 -40.82 20.80
N THR A 527 2.29 -40.37 21.18
CA THR A 527 1.07 -41.20 21.25
C THR A 527 0.05 -40.66 20.25
N SER A 528 -0.59 -41.56 19.48
CA SER A 528 -1.56 -41.18 18.43
C SER A 528 -2.95 -40.84 18.96
N ASP A 529 -3.38 -41.51 20.04
CA ASP A 529 -4.71 -41.39 20.65
C ASP A 529 -4.61 -40.77 22.04
N LEU A 530 -4.86 -39.46 22.11
CA LEU A 530 -4.86 -38.70 23.36
C LEU A 530 -6.27 -38.24 23.70
N SER A 531 -6.66 -38.40 24.95
CA SER A 531 -7.86 -37.82 25.53
C SER A 531 -7.71 -36.32 25.76
N ALA A 532 -8.83 -35.61 25.90
CA ALA A 532 -8.82 -34.16 26.17
C ALA A 532 -8.03 -33.82 27.46
N TYR A 533 -8.11 -34.69 28.47
CA TYR A 533 -7.37 -34.54 29.72
C TYR A 533 -5.85 -34.64 29.54
N GLU A 534 -5.37 -35.57 28.71
CA GLU A 534 -3.93 -35.73 28.45
C GLU A 534 -3.36 -34.57 27.63
N ILE A 535 -4.15 -33.99 26.73
CA ILE A 535 -3.81 -32.74 26.05
C ILE A 535 -3.72 -31.61 27.08
N GLU A 536 -4.72 -31.43 27.92
CA GLU A 536 -4.76 -30.35 28.91
C GLU A 536 -3.62 -30.48 29.95
N TYR A 537 -3.27 -31.70 30.37
CA TYR A 537 -2.13 -31.98 31.25
C TYR A 537 -0.77 -31.66 30.59
N ALA A 538 -0.60 -31.99 29.30
CA ALA A 538 0.61 -31.65 28.56
C ALA A 538 0.79 -30.14 28.37
N PHE A 539 -0.32 -29.40 28.21
CA PHE A 539 -0.32 -27.94 28.00
C PHE A 539 -0.14 -27.15 29.31
N SER A 540 -0.82 -27.55 30.39
CA SER A 540 -0.83 -26.86 31.69
C SER A 540 0.56 -26.69 32.33
N ASN A 541 1.52 -27.55 32.01
CA ASN A 541 2.87 -27.51 32.59
C ASN A 541 3.97 -26.95 31.67
N SER A 542 3.72 -26.78 30.37
CA SER A 542 4.82 -26.52 29.40
C SER A 542 4.52 -25.57 28.24
N VAL A 543 3.26 -25.26 27.91
CA VAL A 543 2.92 -24.47 26.70
C VAL A 543 1.81 -23.46 27.01
N THR A 544 2.11 -22.18 26.84
CA THR A 544 1.12 -21.10 26.91
C THR A 544 0.67 -20.76 25.49
N TYR A 545 -0.55 -21.13 25.13
CA TYR A 545 -1.11 -20.86 23.81
C TYR A 545 -1.93 -19.57 23.81
N ALA A 546 -1.69 -18.69 22.84
CA ALA A 546 -2.49 -17.48 22.61
C ALA A 546 -3.00 -17.50 21.16
N ALA A 547 -4.30 -17.79 20.98
CA ALA A 547 -4.97 -17.62 19.69
C ALA A 547 -5.26 -16.13 19.46
N LEU A 548 -4.72 -15.54 18.40
CA LEU A 548 -5.10 -14.18 18.00
C LEU A 548 -6.30 -14.23 17.05
N HIS A 549 -7.41 -13.60 17.45
CA HIS A 549 -8.34 -13.02 16.50
C HIS A 549 -7.84 -11.62 16.14
N ILE A 550 -7.73 -11.33 14.84
CA ILE A 550 -7.06 -10.19 14.18
C ILE A 550 -7.62 -8.78 14.57
N TYR A 551 -8.43 -8.65 15.63
CA TYR A 551 -9.14 -7.41 15.99
C TYR A 551 -8.96 -6.90 17.43
N ARG A 552 -8.06 -7.45 18.26
CA ARG A 552 -7.78 -6.91 19.60
C ARG A 552 -6.30 -6.85 19.94
N GLU A 553 -5.89 -5.74 20.55
CA GLU A 553 -4.58 -5.52 21.15
C GLU A 553 -4.20 -6.68 22.11
N VAL A 554 -2.95 -7.10 22.05
CA VAL A 554 -2.39 -8.15 22.93
C VAL A 554 -1.61 -7.46 24.04
N VAL A 555 -2.11 -7.57 25.28
CA VAL A 555 -1.36 -7.15 26.47
C VAL A 555 -0.61 -8.36 27.00
N PHE A 556 0.73 -8.33 26.95
CA PHE A 556 1.58 -9.34 27.60
C PHE A 556 1.65 -9.06 29.12
N ASP A 557 1.53 -10.10 29.92
CA ASP A 557 1.54 -10.06 31.40
C ASP A 557 2.90 -9.60 31.97
N GLN A 558 2.87 -8.90 33.11
CA GLN A 558 3.98 -8.26 33.82
C GLN A 558 4.95 -9.26 34.51
N ASP A 559 5.04 -10.50 34.02
CA ASP A 559 5.92 -11.54 34.57
C ASP A 559 6.97 -12.02 33.54
N MET A 560 7.10 -11.36 32.38
CA MET A 560 8.00 -11.73 31.27
C MET A 560 9.39 -11.05 31.29
N HIS A 561 9.79 -10.47 32.42
CA HIS A 561 10.84 -9.43 32.53
C HIS A 561 12.32 -9.81 32.31
N ALA A 562 12.68 -11.05 31.96
CA ALA A 562 14.08 -11.40 31.71
C ALA A 562 14.24 -12.77 31.02
N THR A 563 14.21 -12.87 29.68
CA THR A 563 14.72 -14.07 28.99
C THR A 563 14.83 -13.95 27.47
N ASN A 564 15.74 -14.73 26.90
CA ASN A 564 16.04 -14.82 25.47
C ASN A 564 14.94 -15.56 24.68
N PHE A 565 14.63 -15.07 23.49
CA PHE A 565 13.62 -15.64 22.59
C PHE A 565 14.26 -16.20 21.32
N VAL A 566 13.59 -17.19 20.72
CA VAL A 566 13.83 -17.61 19.34
C VAL A 566 12.54 -17.45 18.58
N TYR A 567 12.64 -16.76 17.43
CA TYR A 567 11.52 -16.43 16.58
C TYR A 567 11.57 -17.26 15.31
N VAL A 568 10.44 -17.84 14.92
CA VAL A 568 10.29 -18.57 13.66
C VAL A 568 9.07 -18.05 12.92
N THR A 569 9.26 -17.58 11.67
CA THR A 569 8.19 -17.09 10.81
C THR A 569 8.09 -17.89 9.50
N GLU A 570 6.86 -18.05 9.01
CA GLU A 570 6.51 -18.60 7.71
C GLU A 570 6.00 -17.46 6.82
N ASP A 571 6.83 -17.01 5.87
CA ASP A 571 6.56 -16.04 4.79
C ASP A 571 7.17 -14.62 4.91
N VAL A 572 7.64 -14.15 3.74
CA VAL A 572 8.61 -13.05 3.51
C VAL A 572 8.05 -11.63 3.74
N LEU A 573 6.78 -11.48 4.13
CA LEU A 573 6.10 -10.17 4.16
C LEU A 573 5.70 -9.68 5.55
N CYS A 574 5.99 -10.43 6.61
CA CYS A 574 5.86 -9.94 7.97
C CYS A 574 7.16 -9.24 8.41
N ILE A 575 7.30 -7.96 8.08
CA ILE A 575 8.18 -7.08 8.86
C ILE A 575 7.52 -6.92 10.24
N LEU A 576 7.88 -7.80 11.17
CA LEU A 576 7.59 -7.59 12.57
C LEU A 576 8.69 -6.68 13.12
N SER A 577 8.40 -5.39 13.24
CA SER A 577 9.24 -4.49 14.04
C SER A 577 9.09 -4.86 15.51
N PHE A 578 9.86 -5.84 15.99
CA PHE A 578 9.98 -6.08 17.43
C PHE A 578 11.07 -5.18 17.99
N VAL A 579 10.67 -4.09 18.63
CA VAL A 579 11.51 -3.42 19.63
C VAL A 579 11.46 -4.30 20.88
N HIS A 580 12.61 -4.75 21.37
CA HIS A 580 12.74 -5.50 22.61
C HIS A 580 12.46 -4.55 23.79
N MET A 581 11.17 -4.28 24.05
CA MET A 581 10.73 -3.43 25.14
C MET A 581 10.73 -4.22 26.45
N ASN A 582 11.77 -4.00 27.26
CA ASN A 582 11.66 -4.28 28.68
C ASN A 582 10.68 -3.26 29.26
N ASN A 583 9.51 -3.75 29.67
CA ASN A 583 8.38 -3.03 30.29
C ASN A 583 7.30 -2.48 29.33
N MET A 584 6.24 -3.29 29.24
CA MET A 584 4.87 -3.04 28.74
C MET A 584 4.63 -3.03 27.23
N ALA A 585 3.64 -3.84 26.85
CA ALA A 585 2.91 -3.94 25.57
C ALA A 585 3.75 -3.88 24.28
N ALA A 586 3.97 -5.05 23.65
CA ALA A 586 4.40 -5.10 22.26
C ALA A 586 3.19 -4.81 21.36
N GLU A 587 3.19 -3.66 20.69
CA GLU A 587 2.24 -3.37 19.61
C GLU A 587 2.72 -4.08 18.33
N ILE A 588 2.00 -5.12 17.91
CA ILE A 588 2.27 -5.83 16.66
C ILE A 588 1.62 -5.03 15.53
N ILE A 589 2.37 -4.15 14.86
CA ILE A 589 1.91 -3.49 13.64
C ILE A 589 2.11 -4.46 12.46
N MET A 590 1.07 -5.24 12.13
CA MET A 590 1.04 -5.99 10.87
C MET A 590 0.71 -5.02 9.73
N GLN A 591 1.68 -4.72 8.87
CA GLN A 591 1.50 -3.72 7.81
C GLN A 591 0.69 -4.22 6.59
N TYR A 592 0.35 -5.51 6.50
CA TYR A 592 -0.40 -6.08 5.36
C TYR A 592 -1.31 -7.26 5.77
N PRO A 593 -2.64 -7.19 5.55
CA PRO A 593 -3.60 -8.22 6.02
C PRO A 593 -3.83 -9.39 5.05
N THR A 594 -2.94 -9.65 4.07
CA THR A 594 -3.22 -10.57 2.95
C THR A 594 -2.49 -11.91 2.96
N PHE A 595 -1.71 -12.23 3.99
CA PHE A 595 -0.95 -13.49 4.05
C PHE A 595 -1.13 -14.23 5.38
N GLN A 596 -1.19 -15.57 5.32
CA GLN A 596 -1.17 -16.44 6.49
C GLN A 596 0.24 -16.40 7.09
N CYS A 597 0.38 -16.07 8.37
CA CYS A 597 1.66 -16.07 9.05
C CYS A 597 1.57 -16.88 10.35
N HIS A 598 2.59 -17.69 10.61
CA HIS A 598 2.77 -18.36 11.90
C HIS A 598 4.02 -17.79 12.54
N ILE A 599 3.91 -17.32 13.79
CA ILE A 599 5.02 -16.73 14.52
C ILE A 599 5.20 -17.49 15.84
N LEU A 600 6.27 -18.24 15.96
CA LEU A 600 6.59 -18.98 17.19
C LEU A 600 7.50 -18.14 18.10
N PHE A 601 7.14 -18.00 19.38
CA PHE A 601 7.94 -17.36 20.43
C PHE A 601 8.35 -18.41 21.47
N LEU A 602 9.63 -18.78 21.48
CA LEU A 602 10.16 -19.71 22.46
C LEU A 602 10.61 -18.94 23.70
N ARG A 603 9.88 -19.03 24.82
CA ARG A 603 10.33 -18.58 26.15
C ARG A 603 10.91 -19.77 26.91
N TRP A 604 11.82 -19.52 27.84
CA TRP A 604 12.11 -20.48 28.91
C TRP A 604 12.47 -19.79 30.21
N THR A 605 12.23 -20.46 31.33
CA THR A 605 12.81 -20.12 32.62
C THR A 605 13.35 -21.41 33.22
N ARG A 606 14.63 -21.45 33.61
CA ARG A 606 15.18 -22.63 34.30
C ARG A 606 14.42 -22.83 35.61
N PRO A 607 14.14 -24.07 36.04
CA PRO A 607 13.91 -24.33 37.45
C PRO A 607 15.20 -23.94 38.19
N PHE A 608 15.08 -23.10 39.22
CA PHE A 608 16.17 -22.86 40.16
C PHE A 608 16.62 -24.21 40.72
N ASN A 609 17.77 -24.71 40.27
CA ASN A 609 18.49 -25.75 40.99
C ASN A 609 19.18 -25.08 42.18
N LYS A 610 19.02 -25.73 43.34
CA LYS A 610 19.65 -25.39 44.63
C LYS A 610 21.14 -25.12 44.53
#